data_AF-A0A0A0P428-F1
#
_entry.id   AF-A0A0A0P428-F1
#
_cell.length_a   1.000
_cell.length_b   1.000
_cell.length_c   1.000
_cell.angle_alpha   90.00
_cell.angle_beta   90.00
_cell.angle_gamma   90.00
#
_symmetry.space_group_name_H-M   'P 1'
#
loop_
_entity.id
_entity.type
_entity.pdbx_description
1 polymer ?
#
loop_
_entity_poly.entity_id
_entity_poly.type
_entity_poly.pdbx_seq_one_letter_code
_entity_poly.pdbx_strand_id
1 'polypeptide(L)'
;GHFGHIELARPVFHVGFLKQVKKILECICVECGRLKVDKRDPLIQQIVKQYSPKDRLKHIHEKAKSRMICEPDEPKQEDGEENVQAPPPGHGGCGHIQPLIRREGLKVFVVYKKGKEDEDDDSKSAAQPEKSLFSALQAHTLLSKIPDSDLKIMGLSLLYARPSWMILTVLPVPPPPVRPSIAVDGTGMRSEDDLTYKLAEVLRVNQSVRRCEADGAPTHILNEFEQLLQFHIATYMDNE
;
A
#
# COMPACT_ATOMS: atom_id res chain seq x y z
N GLY A 1 -11.84 29.10 -9.52
CA GLY A 1 -11.74 28.62 -8.12
C GLY A 1 -10.44 27.87 -7.94
N HIS A 2 -9.83 27.94 -6.76
CA HIS A 2 -8.53 27.30 -6.47
C HIS A 2 -8.72 26.07 -5.59
N PHE A 3 -7.92 25.03 -5.83
CA PHE A 3 -7.89 23.84 -4.97
C PHE A 3 -7.34 24.18 -3.60
N GLY A 4 -7.97 23.65 -2.56
CA GLY A 4 -7.42 23.57 -1.21
C GLY A 4 -6.79 22.22 -0.96
N HIS A 5 -6.32 22.00 0.27
CA HIS A 5 -5.85 20.69 0.73
C HIS A 5 -6.19 20.49 2.20
N ILE A 6 -6.34 19.23 2.60
CA ILE A 6 -6.44 18.79 4.00
C ILE A 6 -5.28 17.85 4.26
N GLU A 7 -4.45 18.18 5.24
CA GLU A 7 -3.42 17.27 5.75
C GLU A 7 -4.06 16.22 6.66
N LEU A 8 -3.93 14.95 6.28
CA LEU A 8 -4.48 13.85 7.05
C LEU A 8 -3.60 13.59 8.28
N ALA A 9 -4.24 13.32 9.42
CA ALA A 9 -3.59 12.98 10.68
C ALA A 9 -2.82 11.67 10.56
N ARG A 10 -3.41 10.71 9.84
CA ARG A 10 -2.81 9.42 9.49
C ARG A 10 -2.99 9.16 7.99
N PRO A 11 -2.05 8.47 7.33
CA PRO A 11 -2.21 8.07 5.93
C PRO A 11 -3.44 7.18 5.75
N VAL A 12 -4.06 7.23 4.58
CA VAL A 12 -5.28 6.50 4.25
C VAL A 12 -5.14 5.84 2.87
N PHE A 13 -5.60 4.61 2.69
CA PHE A 13 -5.62 3.98 1.37
C PHE A 13 -6.61 4.70 0.45
N HIS A 14 -6.16 5.04 -0.76
CA HIS A 14 -7.08 5.49 -1.80
C HIS A 14 -7.96 4.32 -2.27
N VAL A 15 -9.28 4.47 -2.21
CA VAL A 15 -10.25 3.39 -2.49
C VAL A 15 -10.06 2.77 -3.88
N GLY A 16 -9.89 3.61 -4.90
CA GLY A 16 -9.65 3.18 -6.29
C GLY A 16 -8.35 2.40 -6.51
N PHE A 17 -7.35 2.53 -5.63
CA PHE A 17 -6.03 1.90 -5.81
C PHE A 17 -5.78 0.71 -4.89
N LEU A 18 -6.69 0.37 -3.96
CA LEU A 18 -6.52 -0.77 -3.05
C LEU A 18 -6.17 -2.09 -3.75
N LYS A 19 -6.76 -2.37 -4.93
CA LYS A 19 -6.43 -3.57 -5.73
C LYS A 19 -4.99 -3.54 -6.22
N GLN A 20 -4.52 -2.36 -6.65
CA GLN A 20 -3.18 -2.16 -7.18
C GLN A 20 -2.13 -2.19 -6.07
N VAL A 21 -2.40 -1.52 -4.94
CA VAL A 21 -1.56 -1.56 -3.73
C VAL A 21 -1.36 -3.00 -3.28
N LYS A 22 -2.44 -3.79 -3.17
CA LYS A 22 -2.33 -5.22 -2.84
C LYS A 22 -1.41 -5.97 -3.80
N LYS A 23 -1.59 -5.80 -5.11
CA LYS A 23 -0.73 -6.47 -6.12
C LYS A 23 0.73 -6.07 -5.97
N ILE A 24 1.03 -4.79 -5.74
CA ILE A 24 2.40 -4.30 -5.57
C ILE A 24 3.01 -4.87 -4.28
N LEU A 25 2.26 -4.88 -3.16
CA LEU A 25 2.69 -5.50 -1.91
C LEU A 25 2.97 -7.00 -2.06
N GLU A 26 2.21 -7.71 -2.91
CA GLU A 26 2.47 -9.12 -3.23
C GLU A 26 3.70 -9.32 -4.16
N CYS A 27 4.18 -8.27 -4.81
CA CYS A 27 5.38 -8.32 -5.67
C CYS A 27 6.68 -8.05 -4.91
N ILE A 28 6.62 -7.21 -3.89
CA ILE A 28 7.79 -6.76 -3.13
C ILE A 28 7.94 -7.52 -1.81
N CYS A 29 9.12 -7.44 -1.21
CA CYS A 29 9.38 -7.88 0.14
C CYS A 29 8.76 -6.90 1.14
N VAL A 30 7.98 -7.40 2.11
CA VAL A 30 7.33 -6.55 3.13
C VAL A 30 8.29 -5.88 4.12
N GLU A 31 9.56 -6.30 4.14
CA GLU A 31 10.60 -5.78 5.04
C GLU A 31 11.55 -4.82 4.31
N CYS A 32 12.23 -5.31 3.27
CA CYS A 32 13.26 -4.53 2.56
C CYS A 32 12.71 -3.72 1.36
N GLY A 33 11.46 -3.93 0.95
CA GLY A 33 10.82 -3.20 -0.16
C GLY A 33 11.32 -3.55 -1.57
N ARG A 34 12.24 -4.51 -1.70
CA ARG A 34 12.76 -4.97 -3.00
C ARG A 34 11.80 -5.93 -3.71
N LEU A 35 11.84 -5.95 -5.03
CA LEU A 35 11.08 -6.89 -5.84
C LEU A 35 11.51 -8.33 -5.56
N LYS A 36 10.57 -9.23 -5.22
CA LYS A 36 10.87 -10.63 -4.87
C LYS A 36 11.31 -11.50 -6.06
N VAL A 37 11.11 -11.01 -7.28
CA VAL A 37 11.56 -11.71 -8.49
C VAL A 37 12.90 -11.16 -8.95
N ASP A 38 13.79 -12.07 -9.32
CA ASP A 38 15.12 -11.70 -9.78
C ASP A 38 15.08 -11.17 -11.21
N LYS A 39 15.88 -10.13 -11.47
CA LYS A 39 16.09 -9.52 -12.79
C LYS A 39 16.89 -10.43 -13.72
N ARG A 40 17.64 -11.36 -13.14
CA ARG A 40 18.42 -12.39 -13.85
C ARG A 40 17.55 -13.45 -14.51
N ASP A 41 16.33 -13.66 -14.00
CA ASP A 41 15.42 -14.65 -14.55
C ASP A 41 15.08 -14.31 -16.02
N PRO A 42 15.42 -15.17 -17.00
CA PRO A 42 15.12 -14.95 -18.41
C PRO A 42 13.63 -14.68 -18.67
N LEU A 43 12.73 -15.26 -17.86
CA LEU A 43 11.29 -15.04 -17.97
C LEU A 43 10.93 -13.60 -17.61
N ILE A 44 11.57 -13.01 -16.61
CA ILE A 44 11.35 -11.61 -16.23
C ILE A 44 11.89 -10.68 -17.32
N GLN A 45 13.07 -10.97 -17.87
CA GLN A 45 13.62 -10.20 -19.00
C GLN A 45 12.73 -10.27 -20.24
N GLN A 46 12.16 -11.44 -20.53
CA GLN A 46 11.19 -11.60 -21.60
C GLN A 46 9.93 -10.78 -21.33
N ILE A 47 9.39 -10.79 -20.10
CA ILE A 47 8.21 -9.99 -19.75
C ILE A 47 8.47 -8.48 -19.98
N VAL A 48 9.64 -7.98 -19.55
CA VAL A 48 10.00 -6.57 -19.72
C VAL A 48 10.10 -6.18 -21.20
N LYS A 49 10.60 -7.08 -22.07
CA LYS A 49 10.72 -6.84 -23.51
C LYS A 49 9.39 -6.97 -24.24
N GLN A 50 8.57 -7.96 -23.89
CA GLN A 50 7.37 -8.35 -24.63
C GLN A 50 6.15 -7.49 -24.27
N TYR A 51 5.99 -7.10 -23.01
CA TYR A 51 4.78 -6.43 -22.53
C TYR A 51 4.95 -4.92 -22.36
N SER A 52 3.86 -4.20 -22.63
CA SER A 52 3.74 -2.77 -22.38
C SER A 52 3.88 -2.46 -20.89
N PRO A 53 4.39 -1.28 -20.48
CA PRO A 53 4.51 -0.92 -19.07
C PRO A 53 3.20 -1.08 -18.27
N LYS A 54 2.05 -0.83 -18.89
CA LYS A 54 0.73 -0.96 -18.24
C LYS A 54 0.41 -2.41 -17.86
N ASP A 55 0.85 -3.38 -18.67
CA ASP A 55 0.52 -4.80 -18.48
C ASP A 55 1.60 -5.55 -17.68
N ARG A 56 2.82 -5.00 -17.58
CA ARG A 56 3.95 -5.66 -16.89
C ARG A 56 3.64 -6.06 -15.46
N LEU A 57 2.97 -5.19 -14.69
CA LEU A 57 2.66 -5.52 -13.29
C LEU A 57 1.83 -6.80 -13.17
N LYS A 58 0.90 -7.05 -14.10
CA LYS A 58 0.08 -8.28 -14.08
C LYS A 58 0.96 -9.52 -14.19
N HIS A 59 1.88 -9.54 -15.16
CA HIS A 59 2.75 -10.68 -15.41
C HIS A 59 3.81 -10.86 -14.32
N ILE A 60 4.36 -9.77 -13.80
CA ILE A 60 5.31 -9.82 -12.68
C ILE A 60 4.61 -10.31 -11.41
N HIS A 61 3.40 -9.83 -11.13
CA HIS A 61 2.59 -10.27 -10.00
C HIS A 61 2.31 -11.77 -10.03
N GLU A 62 1.99 -12.33 -11.20
CA GLU A 62 1.79 -13.77 -11.35
C GLU A 62 3.00 -14.60 -10.95
N LYS A 63 4.21 -14.09 -11.17
CA LYS A 63 5.48 -14.75 -10.79
C LYS A 63 5.89 -14.47 -9.34
N ALA A 64 5.60 -13.28 -8.83
CA ALA A 64 6.05 -12.84 -7.51
C ALA A 64 5.11 -13.29 -6.37
N LYS A 65 3.81 -13.45 -6.63
CA LYS A 65 2.81 -13.79 -5.60
C LYS A 65 3.05 -15.13 -4.89
N SER A 66 3.71 -16.07 -5.55
CA SER A 66 4.03 -17.40 -4.99
C SER A 66 5.37 -17.43 -4.27
N ARG A 67 6.19 -16.36 -4.37
CA ARG A 67 7.46 -16.25 -3.64
C ARG A 67 7.17 -15.83 -2.21
N MET A 68 7.30 -16.78 -1.29
CA MET A 68 7.04 -16.61 0.14
C MET A 68 8.30 -16.34 0.96
N ILE A 69 9.45 -16.19 0.32
CA ILE A 69 10.74 -15.89 0.95
C ILE A 69 11.44 -14.85 0.07
N CYS A 70 12.07 -13.86 0.68
CA CYS A 70 12.92 -12.89 -0.01
C CYS A 70 14.34 -13.45 -0.17
N GLU A 71 14.57 -14.24 -1.22
CA GLU A 71 15.82 -14.98 -1.45
C GLU A 71 17.05 -14.04 -1.46
N PRO A 72 18.02 -14.20 -0.55
CA PRO A 72 19.25 -13.43 -0.61
C PRO A 72 20.08 -13.83 -1.83
N ASP A 73 20.92 -12.92 -2.32
CA ASP A 73 21.88 -13.27 -3.35
C ASP A 73 22.96 -14.16 -2.75
N GLU A 74 23.43 -15.16 -3.51
CA GLU A 74 24.56 -15.98 -3.11
C GLU A 74 25.80 -15.10 -2.88
N PRO A 75 26.54 -15.28 -1.77
CA PRO A 75 27.76 -14.53 -1.53
C PRO A 75 28.77 -14.83 -2.64
N LYS A 76 29.48 -13.79 -3.10
CA LYS A 76 30.62 -13.96 -4.00
C LYS A 76 31.63 -14.89 -3.32
N GLN A 77 31.96 -16.03 -3.92
CA GLN A 77 33.13 -16.80 -3.49
C GLN A 77 34.37 -15.93 -3.70
N GLU A 78 35.10 -15.64 -2.61
CA GLU A 78 36.41 -14.97 -2.62
C GLU A 78 37.53 -15.93 -3.04
N ASP A 79 37.24 -16.90 -3.91
CA ASP A 79 38.24 -17.86 -4.39
C ASP A 79 38.82 -17.37 -5.73
N GLY A 80 39.82 -16.50 -5.64
CA GLY A 80 41.11 -16.70 -6.30
C GLY A 80 41.25 -16.84 -7.82
N GLU A 81 40.22 -16.65 -8.65
CA GLU A 81 40.39 -16.67 -10.12
C GLU A 81 39.93 -15.37 -10.80
N GLU A 82 40.92 -14.52 -11.10
CA GLU A 82 40.83 -13.35 -11.97
C GLU A 82 40.50 -13.78 -13.43
N ASN A 83 39.23 -14.07 -13.76
CA ASN A 83 38.63 -13.80 -15.09
C ASN A 83 37.21 -14.33 -15.38
N VAL A 84 36.45 -14.84 -14.42
CA VAL A 84 35.03 -15.15 -14.69
C VAL A 84 34.20 -13.90 -14.40
N GLN A 85 33.59 -13.31 -15.44
CA GLN A 85 32.62 -12.22 -15.29
C GLN A 85 31.59 -12.62 -14.22
N ALA A 86 31.70 -11.99 -13.04
CA ALA A 86 30.79 -12.27 -11.94
C ALA A 86 29.34 -12.11 -12.44
N PRO A 87 28.44 -13.07 -12.17
CA PRO A 87 27.05 -12.92 -12.55
C PRO A 87 26.54 -11.58 -11.98
N PRO A 88 25.72 -10.84 -12.74
CA PRO A 88 25.21 -9.55 -12.29
C PRO A 88 24.60 -9.72 -10.89
N PRO A 89 24.76 -8.73 -9.99
CA PRO A 89 24.15 -8.80 -8.66
C PRO A 89 22.66 -9.06 -8.83
N GLY A 90 22.13 -10.00 -8.05
CA GLY A 90 20.72 -10.33 -8.10
C GLY A 90 19.87 -9.23 -7.47
N HIS A 91 18.67 -9.59 -7.04
CA HIS A 91 17.80 -8.60 -6.41
C HIS A 91 18.24 -8.24 -4.98
N GLY A 92 19.13 -9.01 -4.35
CA GLY A 92 19.69 -8.71 -3.02
C GLY A 92 18.64 -8.84 -1.91
N GLY A 93 17.95 -9.98 -1.85
CA GLY A 93 16.95 -10.26 -0.84
C GLY A 93 17.51 -10.34 0.59
N CYS A 94 16.62 -10.29 1.58
CA CYS A 94 16.97 -10.20 3.01
C CYS A 94 16.66 -11.48 3.81
N GLY A 95 16.18 -12.54 3.17
CA GLY A 95 15.75 -13.78 3.81
C GLY A 95 14.38 -13.73 4.49
N HIS A 96 13.74 -12.56 4.59
CA HIS A 96 12.47 -12.41 5.30
C HIS A 96 11.35 -13.27 4.71
N ILE A 97 10.62 -13.98 5.57
CA ILE A 97 9.43 -14.74 5.20
C ILE A 97 8.32 -13.77 4.83
N GLN A 98 7.67 -14.02 3.70
CA GLN A 98 6.66 -13.14 3.15
C GLN A 98 5.26 -13.63 3.54
N PRO A 99 4.41 -12.74 4.06
CA PRO A 99 3.05 -13.08 4.42
C PRO A 99 2.15 -13.17 3.18
N LEU A 100 1.01 -13.83 3.34
CA LEU A 100 -0.10 -13.69 2.41
C LEU A 100 -0.80 -12.34 2.65
N ILE A 101 -0.89 -11.53 1.60
CA ILE A 101 -1.62 -10.26 1.65
C ILE A 101 -3.11 -10.53 1.35
N ARG A 102 -3.98 -10.21 2.30
CA ARG A 102 -5.43 -10.32 2.16
C ARG A 102 -6.05 -8.93 2.18
N ARG A 103 -7.07 -8.72 1.34
CA ARG A 103 -7.90 -7.51 1.38
C ARG A 103 -9.29 -7.90 1.83
N GLU A 104 -9.82 -7.17 2.80
CA GLU A 104 -11.19 -7.32 3.29
C GLU A 104 -11.80 -5.92 3.40
N GLY A 105 -12.71 -5.58 2.47
CA GLY A 105 -13.25 -4.23 2.34
C GLY A 105 -12.14 -3.19 2.07
N LEU A 106 -12.02 -2.23 2.98
CA LEU A 106 -11.01 -1.16 2.97
C LEU A 106 -9.73 -1.51 3.74
N LYS A 107 -9.67 -2.70 4.35
CA LYS A 107 -8.54 -3.15 5.17
C LYS A 107 -7.62 -4.07 4.37
N VAL A 108 -6.33 -3.96 4.65
CA VAL A 108 -5.30 -4.87 4.16
C VAL A 108 -4.72 -5.61 5.36
N PHE A 109 -4.62 -6.93 5.26
CA PHE A 109 -4.09 -7.81 6.29
C PHE A 109 -2.88 -8.57 5.77
N VAL A 110 -1.91 -8.80 6.64
CA VAL A 110 -0.81 -9.72 6.42
C VAL A 110 -1.09 -10.98 7.24
N VAL A 111 -0.91 -12.15 6.62
CA VAL A 111 -1.16 -13.45 7.26
C VAL A 111 0.07 -14.31 7.10
N TYR A 112 0.72 -14.63 8.22
CA TYR A 112 1.84 -15.57 8.25
C TYR A 112 1.31 -16.99 8.43
N LYS A 113 1.81 -17.92 7.61
CA LYS A 113 1.56 -19.35 7.83
C LYS A 113 2.56 -19.84 8.86
N LYS A 114 2.08 -20.49 9.92
CA LYS A 114 2.98 -21.23 10.83
C LYS A 114 3.65 -22.37 10.04
N GLY A 115 4.93 -22.61 10.34
CA GLY A 115 5.67 -23.74 9.80
C GLY A 115 5.11 -25.06 10.34
N LYS A 116 5.35 -26.16 9.61
CA LYS A 116 4.93 -27.50 10.03
C LYS A 116 5.58 -27.99 11.33
N GLU A 117 6.63 -27.32 11.80
CA GLU A 117 7.38 -27.72 13.00
C GLU A 117 6.66 -27.37 14.32
N ASP A 118 5.60 -26.56 14.27
CA ASP A 118 4.77 -26.23 15.44
C ASP A 118 3.55 -27.18 15.60
N GLU A 119 3.40 -28.21 14.74
CA GLU A 119 2.25 -29.14 14.77
C GLU A 119 2.41 -30.29 15.79
N ASP A 120 3.57 -30.45 16.43
CA ASP A 120 3.86 -31.55 17.38
C ASP A 120 3.45 -31.28 18.84
N ASP A 121 2.91 -30.10 19.17
CA ASP A 121 2.34 -29.86 20.50
C ASP A 121 0.83 -30.18 20.51
N ASP A 122 0.48 -31.23 21.25
CA ASP A 122 -0.78 -31.98 21.30
C ASP A 122 -1.95 -31.18 21.93
N SER A 123 -2.17 -29.97 21.42
CA SER A 123 -3.23 -29.04 21.81
C SER A 123 -4.17 -28.83 20.64
N LYS A 124 -5.26 -29.61 20.60
CA LYS A 124 -6.40 -29.48 19.66
C LYS A 124 -7.14 -28.14 19.78
N SER A 125 -6.49 -27.07 19.38
CA SER A 125 -7.15 -25.86 18.94
C SER A 125 -6.50 -25.50 17.62
N ALA A 126 -7.30 -25.50 16.54
CA ALA A 126 -6.87 -24.98 15.24
C ALA A 126 -6.49 -23.51 15.44
N ALA A 127 -5.22 -23.26 15.77
CA ALA A 127 -4.69 -21.95 16.04
C ALA A 127 -4.81 -21.16 14.75
N GLN A 128 -5.72 -20.17 14.75
CA GLN A 128 -5.98 -19.36 13.57
C GLN A 128 -4.65 -18.74 13.12
N PRO A 129 -4.38 -18.69 11.80
CA PRO A 129 -3.16 -18.09 11.30
C PRO A 129 -3.08 -16.63 11.79
N GLU A 130 -1.89 -16.21 12.21
CA GLU A 130 -1.68 -14.87 12.76
C GLU A 130 -1.98 -13.83 11.68
N LYS A 131 -3.16 -13.21 11.80
CA LYS A 131 -3.68 -12.21 10.89
C LYS A 131 -3.55 -10.85 11.57
N SER A 132 -2.65 -10.02 11.07
CA SER A 132 -2.47 -8.65 11.57
C SER A 132 -2.87 -7.63 10.51
N LEU A 133 -3.42 -6.51 10.98
CA LEU A 133 -3.78 -5.39 10.12
C LEU A 133 -2.51 -4.71 9.61
N PHE A 134 -2.40 -4.55 8.30
CA PHE A 134 -1.33 -3.81 7.67
C PHE A 134 -1.79 -2.37 7.44
N SER A 135 -1.28 -1.43 8.25
CA SER A 135 -1.75 -0.05 8.25
C SER A 135 -1.36 0.70 6.98
N ALA A 136 -2.11 1.75 6.66
CA ALA A 136 -1.80 2.61 5.52
C ALA A 136 -0.42 3.30 5.69
N LEU A 137 -0.01 3.61 6.93
CA LEU A 137 1.31 4.14 7.24
C LEU A 137 2.44 3.14 6.93
N GLN A 138 2.26 1.86 7.31
CA GLN A 138 3.21 0.80 6.98
C GLN A 138 3.32 0.64 5.45
N ALA A 139 2.18 0.61 4.75
CA ALA A 139 2.14 0.53 3.30
C ALA A 139 2.84 1.73 2.65
N HIS A 140 2.55 2.95 3.06
CA HIS A 140 3.19 4.16 2.52
C HIS A 140 4.72 4.12 2.69
N THR A 141 5.19 3.74 3.88
CA THR A 141 6.61 3.64 4.21
C THR A 141 7.30 2.60 3.32
N LEU A 142 6.70 1.43 3.19
CA LEU A 142 7.24 0.35 2.38
C LEU A 142 7.24 0.69 0.89
N LEU A 143 6.13 1.21 0.36
CA LEU A 143 5.99 1.60 -1.04
C LEU A 143 6.97 2.72 -1.44
N SER A 144 7.34 3.58 -0.48
CA SER A 144 8.33 4.64 -0.70
C SER A 144 9.77 4.13 -0.71
N LYS A 145 10.04 2.96 -0.10
CA LYS A 145 11.37 2.32 -0.06
C LYS A 145 11.69 1.54 -1.34
N ILE A 146 10.71 1.30 -2.22
CA ILE A 146 10.92 0.53 -3.46
C ILE A 146 11.93 1.26 -4.35
N PRO A 147 13.02 0.60 -4.78
CA PRO A 147 14.01 1.24 -5.63
C PRO A 147 13.46 1.51 -7.04
N ASP A 148 13.90 2.60 -7.65
CA ASP A 148 13.43 3.04 -8.98
C ASP A 148 13.64 1.98 -10.08
N SER A 149 14.69 1.17 -9.95
CA SER A 149 14.95 0.05 -10.86
C SER A 149 13.84 -0.99 -10.85
N ASP A 150 13.23 -1.23 -9.69
CA ASP A 150 12.19 -2.25 -9.51
C ASP A 150 10.83 -1.72 -9.97
N LEU A 151 10.59 -0.43 -9.77
CA LEU A 151 9.43 0.28 -10.34
C LEU A 151 9.41 0.18 -11.87
N LYS A 152 10.55 0.39 -12.53
CA LYS A 152 10.67 0.26 -13.99
C LYS A 152 10.36 -1.15 -14.49
N ILE A 153 10.79 -2.18 -13.75
CA ILE A 153 10.52 -3.58 -14.09
C ILE A 153 9.03 -3.86 -13.98
N MET A 154 8.41 -3.46 -12.86
CA MET A 154 6.96 -3.54 -12.67
C MET A 154 6.13 -2.73 -13.68
N GLY A 155 6.77 -1.84 -14.46
CA GLY A 155 6.10 -1.00 -15.45
C GLY A 155 5.45 0.24 -14.87
N LEU A 156 5.84 0.64 -13.66
CA LEU A 156 5.33 1.82 -12.96
C LEU A 156 6.14 3.07 -13.35
N SER A 157 5.45 4.21 -13.44
CA SER A 157 6.09 5.48 -13.82
C SER A 157 6.67 6.20 -12.62
N LEU A 158 7.95 6.57 -12.70
CA LEU A 158 8.65 7.33 -11.65
C LEU A 158 8.15 8.77 -11.52
N LEU A 159 7.69 9.35 -12.63
CA LEU A 159 7.31 10.77 -12.69
C LEU A 159 5.82 10.98 -12.43
N TYR A 160 4.98 10.02 -12.81
CA TYR A 160 3.52 10.22 -12.82
C TYR A 160 2.74 9.24 -11.93
N ALA A 161 3.35 8.12 -11.51
CA ALA A 161 2.62 7.05 -10.84
C ALA A 161 3.49 6.28 -9.84
N ARG A 162 4.12 7.00 -8.90
CA ARG A 162 4.83 6.34 -7.80
C ARG A 162 3.85 5.59 -6.87
N PRO A 163 4.14 4.35 -6.47
CA PRO A 163 3.22 3.57 -5.62
C PRO A 163 2.87 4.22 -4.29
N SER A 164 3.79 4.97 -3.69
CA SER A 164 3.52 5.68 -2.43
C SER A 164 2.35 6.66 -2.54
N TRP A 165 2.10 7.23 -3.73
CA TRP A 165 0.99 8.16 -3.99
C TRP A 165 -0.39 7.48 -4.03
N MET A 166 -0.44 6.14 -4.04
CA MET A 166 -1.70 5.40 -3.87
C MET A 166 -2.19 5.43 -2.41
N ILE A 167 -1.35 5.89 -1.48
CA ILE A 167 -1.71 6.18 -0.10
C ILE A 167 -1.81 7.69 0.06
N LEU A 168 -2.98 8.15 0.50
CA LEU A 168 -3.27 9.56 0.72
C LEU A 168 -2.68 10.00 2.05
N THR A 169 -1.78 10.99 2.01
CA THR A 169 -1.33 11.76 3.17
C THR A 169 -1.94 13.16 3.18
N VAL A 170 -2.30 13.67 2.01
CA VAL A 170 -2.95 14.95 1.79
C VAL A 170 -4.15 14.72 0.86
N LEU A 171 -5.32 15.20 1.27
CA LEU A 171 -6.55 15.12 0.49
C LEU A 171 -6.78 16.45 -0.25
N PRO A 172 -6.85 16.47 -1.60
CA PRO A 172 -7.17 17.67 -2.34
C PRO A 172 -8.63 18.08 -2.10
N VAL A 173 -8.85 19.37 -1.84
CA VAL A 173 -10.20 19.93 -1.66
C VAL A 173 -10.61 20.66 -2.93
N PRO A 174 -11.68 20.22 -3.61
CA PRO A 174 -12.14 20.86 -4.83
C PRO A 174 -12.67 22.27 -4.56
N PRO A 175 -12.51 23.19 -5.54
CA PRO A 175 -12.97 24.57 -5.40
C PRO A 175 -14.52 24.67 -5.45
N PRO A 176 -15.12 25.78 -4.98
CA PRO A 176 -16.58 25.97 -4.98
C PRO A 176 -17.30 25.70 -6.32
N PRO A 177 -16.74 25.97 -7.51
CA PRO A 177 -17.40 25.61 -8.77
C PRO A 177 -17.65 24.10 -8.97
N VAL A 178 -16.91 23.24 -8.27
CA VAL A 178 -17.11 21.78 -8.29
C VAL A 178 -18.07 21.31 -7.20
N ARG A 179 -18.30 22.13 -6.16
CA ARG A 179 -19.18 21.86 -5.01
C ARG A 179 -20.12 23.07 -4.77
N PRO A 180 -21.06 23.34 -5.69
CA PRO A 180 -21.84 24.57 -5.70
C PRO A 180 -22.84 24.65 -4.54
N SER A 181 -22.97 25.81 -3.92
CA SER A 181 -24.00 26.05 -2.90
C SER A 181 -25.26 26.66 -3.51
N ILE A 182 -26.43 26.26 -3.03
CA ILE A 182 -27.73 26.82 -3.42
C ILE A 182 -28.18 27.78 -2.31
N ALA A 183 -28.43 29.04 -2.66
CA ALA A 183 -29.10 29.99 -1.77
C ALA A 183 -30.54 30.18 -2.26
N VAL A 184 -31.51 30.18 -1.33
CA VAL A 184 -32.90 30.52 -1.65
C VAL A 184 -33.06 32.03 -1.47
N ASP A 185 -33.38 32.72 -2.56
CA ASP A 185 -33.54 34.17 -2.56
C ASP A 185 -34.64 34.60 -1.58
N GLY A 186 -34.31 35.56 -0.71
CA GLY A 186 -35.25 36.19 0.22
C GLY A 186 -35.41 35.52 1.59
N THR A 187 -34.92 34.30 1.82
CA THR A 187 -35.04 33.62 3.14
C THR A 187 -33.72 33.55 3.91
N GLY A 188 -32.59 33.89 3.27
CA GLY A 188 -31.26 33.76 3.86
C GLY A 188 -30.82 32.31 4.09
N MET A 189 -31.63 31.33 3.68
CA MET A 189 -31.30 29.91 3.80
C MET A 189 -30.32 29.52 2.70
N ARG A 190 -29.21 28.92 3.12
CA ARG A 190 -28.15 28.43 2.25
C ARG A 190 -27.99 26.93 2.45
N SER A 191 -28.07 26.18 1.37
CA SER A 191 -27.78 24.75 1.31
C SER A 191 -26.43 24.56 0.62
N GLU A 192 -25.52 23.86 1.28
CA GLU A 192 -24.24 23.50 0.68
C GLU A 192 -24.37 22.22 -0.14
N ASP A 193 -23.39 21.96 -0.99
CA ASP A 193 -23.26 20.71 -1.76
C ASP A 193 -22.94 19.51 -0.84
N ASP A 194 -23.37 18.32 -1.22
CA ASP A 194 -23.11 17.08 -0.47
C ASP A 194 -21.61 16.79 -0.29
N LEU A 195 -20.76 17.13 -1.26
CA LEU A 195 -19.30 17.03 -1.12
C LEU A 195 -18.80 17.93 0.00
N THR A 196 -19.41 19.11 0.19
CA THR A 196 -19.03 20.03 1.28
C THR A 196 -19.40 19.45 2.64
N TYR A 197 -20.59 18.84 2.78
CA TYR A 197 -20.97 18.14 4.00
C TYR A 197 -20.03 16.97 4.30
N LYS A 198 -19.70 16.17 3.28
CA LYS A 198 -18.79 15.03 3.44
C LYS A 198 -17.37 15.47 3.83
N LEU A 199 -16.86 16.54 3.22
CA LEU A 199 -15.57 17.13 3.59
C LEU A 199 -15.57 17.65 5.04
N ALA A 200 -16.69 18.19 5.52
CA ALA A 200 -16.82 18.61 6.91
C ALA A 200 -16.77 17.39 7.88
N GLU A 201 -17.34 16.24 7.50
CA GLU A 201 -17.18 15.00 8.26
C GLU A 201 -15.74 14.51 8.29
N VAL A 202 -15.08 14.46 7.13
CA VAL A 202 -13.67 14.09 7.02
C VAL A 202 -12.82 14.98 7.93
N LEU A 203 -13.04 16.29 7.90
CA LEU A 203 -12.30 17.24 8.73
C LEU A 203 -12.52 17.00 10.23
N ARG A 204 -13.76 16.73 10.64
CA ARG A 204 -14.10 16.45 12.05
C ARG A 204 -13.40 15.19 12.55
N VAL A 205 -13.48 14.09 11.80
CA VAL A 205 -12.83 12.83 12.17
C VAL A 205 -11.31 12.98 12.15
N ASN A 206 -10.75 13.70 11.18
CA ASN A 206 -9.32 13.97 11.09
C ASN A 206 -8.81 14.73 12.32
N GLN A 207 -9.56 15.72 12.82
CA GLN A 207 -9.24 16.42 14.06
C GLN A 207 -9.34 15.50 15.29
N SER A 208 -10.33 14.61 15.34
CA SER A 208 -10.43 13.63 16.42
C SER A 208 -9.22 12.70 16.46
N VAL A 209 -8.74 12.21 15.30
CA VAL A 209 -7.51 11.40 15.22
C VAL A 209 -6.32 12.19 15.77
N ARG A 210 -6.13 13.46 15.36
CA ARG A 210 -5.02 14.30 15.87
C ARG A 210 -5.09 14.48 17.39
N ARG A 211 -6.28 14.68 17.95
CA ARG A 211 -6.47 14.82 19.41
C ARG A 211 -6.15 13.53 20.14
N CYS A 212 -6.72 12.40 19.70
CA CYS A 212 -6.45 11.11 20.31
C CYS A 212 -4.95 10.75 20.28
N GLU A 213 -4.25 11.11 19.20
CA GLU A 213 -2.81 10.90 19.10
C GLU A 213 -2.03 11.83 20.05
N ALA A 214 -2.41 13.10 20.16
CA ALA A 214 -1.80 14.05 21.09
C ALA A 214 -2.03 13.68 22.57
N ASP A 215 -3.20 13.13 22.88
CA ASP A 215 -3.59 12.70 24.24
C ASP A 215 -2.98 11.34 24.62
N GLY A 216 -2.24 10.69 23.72
CA GLY A 216 -1.63 9.37 23.96
C GLY A 216 -2.66 8.25 24.11
N ALA A 217 -3.78 8.33 23.38
CA ALA A 217 -4.84 7.34 23.46
C ALA A 217 -4.33 5.92 23.13
N PRO A 218 -4.92 4.88 23.74
CA PRO A 218 -4.61 3.49 23.43
C PRO A 218 -4.69 3.17 21.92
N THR A 219 -3.83 2.26 21.46
CA THR A 219 -3.71 1.89 20.03
C THR A 219 -5.00 1.38 19.41
N HIS A 220 -5.84 0.66 20.16
CA HIS A 220 -7.13 0.17 19.66
C HIS A 220 -8.09 1.32 19.31
N ILE A 221 -8.13 2.37 20.14
CA ILE A 221 -8.97 3.56 19.89
C ILE A 221 -8.46 4.33 18.67
N LEU A 222 -7.13 4.50 18.55
CA LEU A 222 -6.53 5.12 17.37
C LEU A 222 -6.88 4.35 16.09
N ASN A 223 -6.82 3.03 16.13
CA ASN A 223 -7.18 2.18 15.00
C ASN A 223 -8.66 2.30 14.62
N GLU A 224 -9.56 2.50 15.57
CA GLU A 224 -10.99 2.73 15.29
C GLU A 224 -11.21 4.08 14.58
N PHE A 225 -10.60 5.16 15.09
CA PHE A 225 -10.69 6.47 14.43
C PHE A 225 -9.98 6.51 13.07
N GLU A 226 -8.86 5.79 12.90
CA GLU A 226 -8.19 5.62 11.61
C GLU A 226 -9.11 4.91 10.61
N GLN A 227 -9.81 3.86 11.03
CA GLN A 227 -10.79 3.16 10.19
C GLN A 227 -11.98 4.03 9.84
N LEU A 228 -12.46 4.85 10.77
CA LEU A 228 -13.53 5.81 10.51
C LEU A 228 -13.08 6.86 9.49
N LEU A 229 -11.85 7.39 9.63
CA LEU A 229 -11.28 8.32 8.66
C LEU A 229 -11.16 7.69 7.27
N GLN A 230 -10.67 6.44 7.20
CA GLN A 230 -10.60 5.65 5.97
C GLN A 230 -11.97 5.47 5.31
N PHE A 231 -13.02 5.25 6.10
CA PHE A 231 -14.39 5.11 5.60
C PHE A 231 -14.94 6.42 5.03
N HIS A 232 -14.80 7.55 5.75
CA HIS A 232 -15.29 8.84 5.26
C HIS A 232 -14.56 9.30 3.99
N ILE A 233 -13.26 9.05 3.88
CA ILE A 233 -12.49 9.38 2.67
C ILE A 233 -12.85 8.44 1.51
N ALA A 234 -13.04 7.15 1.78
CA ALA A 234 -13.46 6.20 0.75
C ALA A 234 -14.82 6.61 0.18
N THR A 235 -15.83 6.79 1.03
CA THR A 235 -17.19 7.19 0.65
C THR A 235 -17.29 8.59 0.04
N TYR A 236 -16.32 9.47 0.33
CA TYR A 236 -16.19 10.76 -0.36
C TYR A 236 -15.77 10.60 -1.84
N MET A 237 -14.93 9.61 -2.15
CA MET A 237 -14.43 9.38 -3.51
C MET A 237 -15.30 8.41 -4.31
N ASP A 238 -15.82 7.38 -3.64
CA ASP A 238 -16.58 6.29 -4.22
C ASP A 238 -17.57 5.77 -3.17
N ASN A 239 -18.87 5.96 -3.42
CA ASN A 239 -19.95 5.67 -2.46
C ASN A 239 -20.70 4.37 -2.79
N GLU A 240 -20.18 3.54 -3.71
CA GLU A 240 -20.64 2.19 -4.00
C GLU A 240 -19.90 1.13 -3.17
#